data_AF-A0A5C2HKD6-F1
#
_entry.id   AF-A0A5C2HKD6-F1
#
_cell.length_a   1.000
_cell.length_b   1.000
_cell.length_c   1.000
_cell.angle_alpha   90.00
_cell.angle_beta   90.00
_cell.angle_gamma   90.00
#
_symmetry.space_group_name_H-M   'P 1'
#
loop_
_entity.id
_entity.type
_entity.pdbx_description
1 polymer ?
#
loop_
_entity_poly.entity_id
_entity_poly.type
_entity_poly.pdbx_seq_one_letter_code
_entity_poly.pdbx_strand_id
1 'polypeptide(L)'
;MSGNTLLPESDFQLYAVNTRYPQQLTKQLGGQISATAQPGVYNLYWSSNPIRIIVTTEIAEQPHNAFWHLFSNRAERVRYGYRQCRLSDSKISTIVYQLLHYYIQENPSMSFTLEDFNREEIPKILASLSAEERLQGLAAEERIKGLSKEELQKLQQTLAVLLTSPDNHSGEH
;
A
#
# COMPACT_ATOMS: atom_id res chain seq x y z
N MET A 1 43.56 8.28 -5.33
CA MET A 1 43.13 7.79 -6.67
C MET A 1 42.41 6.47 -6.44
N SER A 2 41.16 6.50 -5.97
CA SER A 2 40.37 5.27 -5.79
C SER A 2 39.70 4.98 -7.12
N GLY A 3 40.14 3.90 -7.76
CA GLY A 3 39.68 3.46 -9.07
C GLY A 3 38.17 3.25 -9.07
N ASN A 4 37.54 3.70 -10.14
CA ASN A 4 36.13 3.54 -10.43
C ASN A 4 35.87 2.05 -10.73
N THR A 5 35.76 1.23 -9.68
CA THR A 5 35.45 -0.21 -9.83
C THR A 5 34.02 -0.33 -10.32
N LEU A 6 33.86 -0.59 -11.61
CA LEU A 6 32.55 -0.88 -12.19
C LEU A 6 32.01 -2.16 -11.56
N LEU A 7 30.75 -2.13 -11.15
CA LEU A 7 30.04 -3.32 -10.66
C LEU A 7 29.95 -4.38 -11.78
N PRO A 8 30.01 -5.68 -11.45
CA PRO A 8 29.90 -6.73 -12.44
C PRO A 8 28.52 -6.72 -13.10
N GLU A 9 28.46 -7.12 -14.37
CA GLU A 9 27.21 -7.18 -15.15
C GLU A 9 26.14 -8.04 -14.46
N SER A 10 26.55 -9.07 -13.72
CA SER A 10 25.66 -9.95 -12.95
C SER A 10 24.88 -9.27 -11.83
N ASP A 11 25.30 -8.08 -11.40
CA ASP A 11 24.58 -7.31 -10.37
C ASP A 11 23.37 -6.55 -10.96
N PHE A 12 23.25 -6.52 -12.28
CA PHE A 12 22.19 -5.80 -12.98
C PHE A 12 21.23 -6.77 -13.67
N GLN A 13 19.95 -6.44 -13.59
CA GLN A 13 18.89 -7.24 -14.21
C GLN A 13 17.79 -6.31 -14.73
N LEU A 14 17.31 -6.57 -15.95
CA LEU A 14 16.19 -5.85 -16.53
C LEU A 14 14.86 -6.53 -16.17
N TYR A 15 13.89 -5.72 -15.78
CA TYR A 15 12.55 -6.16 -15.40
C TYR A 15 11.48 -5.44 -16.22
N ALA A 16 10.46 -6.18 -16.64
CA ALA A 16 9.23 -5.66 -17.19
C ALA A 16 8.07 -6.10 -16.29
N VAL A 17 7.29 -5.16 -15.78
CA VAL A 17 6.15 -5.44 -14.89
C VAL A 17 4.85 -5.21 -15.67
N ASN A 18 4.07 -6.27 -15.82
CA ASN A 18 2.84 -6.27 -16.59
C ASN A 18 1.65 -6.64 -15.70
N THR A 19 0.51 -6.01 -15.94
CA THR A 19 -0.74 -6.38 -15.26
C THR A 19 -1.48 -7.52 -15.97
N ARG A 20 -1.05 -7.90 -17.17
CA ARG A 20 -1.59 -9.03 -17.93
C ARG A 20 -0.46 -9.76 -18.62
N TYR A 21 -0.62 -11.07 -18.80
CA TYR A 21 0.33 -11.82 -19.61
C TYR A 21 0.34 -11.26 -21.05
N PRO A 22 1.52 -10.92 -21.61
CA PRO A 22 1.62 -10.20 -22.88
C PRO A 22 1.46 -11.17 -24.08
N GLN A 23 0.27 -11.77 -24.21
CA GLN A 23 -0.02 -12.87 -25.15
C GLN A 23 0.39 -12.60 -26.60
N GLN A 24 0.12 -11.39 -27.11
CA GLN A 24 0.45 -11.03 -28.50
C GLN A 24 1.96 -10.92 -28.70
N LEU A 25 2.67 -10.30 -27.76
CA LEU A 25 4.13 -10.20 -27.77
C LEU A 25 4.76 -11.60 -27.72
N THR A 26 4.28 -12.48 -26.84
CA THR A 26 4.75 -13.87 -26.76
C THR A 26 4.58 -14.60 -28.09
N LYS A 27 3.45 -14.43 -28.77
CA LYS A 27 3.19 -15.06 -30.07
C LYS A 27 4.18 -14.57 -31.15
N GLN A 28 4.50 -13.27 -31.14
CA GLN A 28 5.44 -12.68 -32.09
C GLN A 28 6.88 -13.12 -31.85
N LEU A 29 7.28 -13.29 -30.59
CA LEU A 29 8.66 -13.62 -30.21
C LEU A 29 9.00 -15.11 -30.26
N GLY A 30 8.05 -15.99 -30.63
CA GLY A 30 8.35 -17.36 -31.06
C GLY A 30 9.22 -18.19 -30.10
N GLY A 31 8.73 -18.47 -28.89
CA GLY A 31 9.40 -19.36 -27.93
C GLY A 31 10.53 -18.74 -27.12
N GLN A 32 10.88 -17.47 -27.37
CA GLN A 32 11.87 -16.71 -26.59
C GLN A 32 11.40 -16.37 -25.18
N ILE A 33 10.15 -16.69 -24.82
CA ILE A 33 9.61 -16.52 -23.48
C ILE A 33 9.47 -17.89 -22.84
N SER A 34 10.05 -18.05 -21.66
CA SER A 34 9.96 -19.28 -20.86
C SER A 34 9.47 -18.98 -19.45
N ALA A 35 8.56 -19.82 -18.96
CA ALA A 35 8.13 -19.77 -17.57
C ALA A 35 9.27 -20.15 -16.63
N THR A 36 9.31 -19.54 -15.46
CA THR A 36 10.22 -19.96 -14.38
C THR A 36 9.51 -20.90 -13.41
N ALA A 37 10.20 -21.35 -12.36
CA ALA A 37 9.59 -22.08 -11.26
C ALA A 37 8.59 -21.25 -10.45
N GLN A 38 8.63 -19.91 -10.58
CA GLN A 38 7.75 -18.99 -9.86
C GLN A 38 6.54 -18.62 -10.73
N PRO A 39 5.30 -18.85 -10.25
CA PRO A 39 4.09 -18.44 -10.97
C PRO A 39 4.11 -16.94 -11.29
N GLY A 40 3.74 -16.60 -12.53
CA GLY A 40 3.72 -15.21 -13.01
C GLY A 40 5.09 -14.58 -13.27
N VAL A 41 6.19 -15.35 -13.17
CA VAL A 41 7.54 -14.87 -13.51
C VAL A 41 8.05 -15.64 -14.72
N TYR A 42 8.43 -14.88 -15.75
CA TYR A 42 8.92 -15.39 -17.03
C TYR A 42 10.27 -14.75 -17.38
N ASN A 43 11.07 -15.46 -18.17
CA ASN A 43 12.27 -14.90 -18.78
C ASN A 43 12.03 -14.71 -20.28
N LEU A 44 12.35 -13.52 -20.78
CA LEU A 44 12.41 -13.20 -22.20
C LEU A 44 13.87 -13.14 -22.65
N TYR A 45 14.26 -14.03 -23.55
CA TYR A 45 15.61 -14.16 -24.08
C TYR A 45 15.74 -13.38 -25.39
N TRP A 46 16.06 -12.09 -25.29
CA TRP A 46 16.42 -11.25 -26.45
C TRP A 46 17.95 -11.12 -26.60
N SER A 47 18.69 -11.08 -25.48
CA SER A 47 20.13 -10.88 -25.41
C SER A 47 20.78 -11.88 -24.45
N SER A 48 22.09 -11.74 -24.19
CA SER A 48 22.84 -12.47 -23.16
C SER A 48 22.20 -12.38 -21.78
N ASN A 49 21.63 -11.21 -21.43
CA ASN A 49 20.85 -11.04 -20.21
C ASN A 49 19.35 -11.10 -20.52
N PRO A 50 18.62 -12.06 -19.93
CA PRO A 50 17.19 -12.15 -20.13
C PRO A 50 16.48 -10.98 -19.47
N ILE A 51 15.38 -10.53 -20.05
CA ILE A 51 14.45 -9.61 -19.41
C ILE A 51 13.50 -10.42 -18.53
N ARG A 52 13.39 -10.09 -17.25
CA ARG A 52 12.46 -10.75 -16.34
C ARG A 52 11.09 -10.10 -16.44
N ILE A 53 10.11 -10.85 -16.92
CA ILE A 53 8.72 -10.39 -17.00
C ILE A 53 7.99 -10.85 -15.74
N ILE A 54 7.40 -9.89 -15.02
CA ILE A 54 6.59 -10.11 -13.82
C ILE A 54 5.15 -9.78 -14.17
N VAL A 55 4.26 -10.77 -14.12
CA VAL A 55 2.83 -10.62 -14.40
C VAL A 55 2.07 -10.59 -13.09
N THR A 56 1.66 -9.40 -12.64
CA THR A 56 1.08 -9.20 -11.29
C THR A 56 -0.21 -9.99 -11.06
N THR A 57 -0.92 -10.37 -12.14
CA THR A 57 -2.10 -11.25 -12.09
C THR A 57 -1.81 -12.74 -12.13
N GLU A 58 -0.56 -13.15 -12.06
CA GLU A 58 -0.20 -14.58 -12.06
C GLU A 58 0.75 -14.92 -10.93
N ILE A 59 1.30 -13.91 -10.25
CA ILE A 59 2.03 -14.07 -8.99
C ILE A 59 1.13 -14.77 -7.97
N ALA A 60 1.73 -15.73 -7.24
CA ALA A 60 1.04 -16.46 -6.19
C ALA A 60 0.65 -15.55 -5.01
N GLU A 61 -0.51 -15.82 -4.41
CA GLU A 61 -0.99 -15.15 -3.19
C GLU A 61 -0.20 -15.66 -1.98
N GLN A 62 0.94 -15.02 -1.72
CA GLN A 62 1.81 -15.27 -0.57
C GLN A 62 2.19 -13.95 0.10
N PRO A 63 2.39 -13.89 1.43
CA PRO A 63 2.68 -12.63 2.13
C PRO A 63 3.90 -11.88 1.59
N HIS A 64 4.96 -12.59 1.20
CA HIS A 64 6.16 -11.99 0.59
C HIS A 64 5.91 -11.39 -0.80
N ASN A 65 4.80 -11.73 -1.46
CA ASN A 65 4.38 -11.21 -2.77
C ASN A 65 3.34 -10.08 -2.65
N ALA A 66 2.95 -9.69 -1.44
CA ALA A 66 1.88 -8.72 -1.21
C ALA A 66 2.06 -7.41 -2.00
N PHE A 67 3.29 -6.95 -2.15
CA PHE A 67 3.61 -5.75 -2.92
C PHE A 67 3.21 -5.87 -4.40
N TRP A 68 3.46 -7.01 -5.05
CA TRP A 68 3.07 -7.24 -6.45
C TRP A 68 1.55 -7.18 -6.65
N HIS A 69 0.80 -7.61 -5.63
CA HIS A 69 -0.66 -7.64 -5.67
C HIS A 69 -1.29 -6.25 -5.60
N LEU A 70 -0.62 -5.26 -5.00
CA LEU A 70 -1.05 -3.85 -4.99
C LEU A 70 -1.14 -3.25 -6.40
N PHE A 71 -0.28 -3.72 -7.32
CA PHE A 71 -0.19 -3.27 -8.71
C PHE A 71 -0.85 -4.26 -9.68
N SER A 72 -1.80 -5.06 -9.19
CA SER A 72 -2.64 -5.91 -10.00
C SER A 72 -3.76 -5.11 -10.68
N ASN A 73 -4.26 -5.59 -11.81
CA ASN A 73 -5.51 -5.07 -12.41
C ASN A 73 -6.75 -5.89 -12.00
N ARG A 74 -6.64 -6.67 -10.92
CA ARG A 74 -7.71 -7.50 -10.35
C ARG A 74 -7.95 -7.11 -8.89
N ALA A 75 -9.19 -6.75 -8.57
CA ALA A 75 -9.56 -6.10 -7.31
C ALA A 75 -9.29 -6.98 -6.08
N GLU A 76 -9.59 -8.27 -6.18
CA GLU A 76 -9.36 -9.24 -5.12
C GLU A 76 -7.87 -9.36 -4.76
N ARG A 77 -6.98 -9.22 -5.74
CA ARG A 77 -5.54 -9.21 -5.50
C ARG A 77 -5.09 -7.90 -4.87
N VAL A 78 -5.59 -6.76 -5.34
CA VAL A 78 -5.29 -5.46 -4.71
C VAL A 78 -5.70 -5.49 -3.22
N ARG A 79 -6.89 -6.01 -2.91
CA ARG A 79 -7.36 -6.23 -1.52
C ARG A 79 -6.45 -7.19 -0.74
N TYR A 80 -5.98 -8.27 -1.35
CA TYR A 80 -5.02 -9.18 -0.72
C TYR A 80 -3.70 -8.47 -0.40
N GLY A 81 -3.10 -7.79 -1.38
CA GLY A 81 -1.85 -7.05 -1.24
C GLY A 81 -1.95 -6.02 -0.12
N TYR A 82 -3.07 -5.30 -0.05
CA TYR A 82 -3.31 -4.33 1.01
C TYR A 82 -3.33 -4.95 2.41
N ARG A 83 -4.07 -6.05 2.60
CA ARG A 83 -4.16 -6.72 3.92
C ARG A 83 -2.82 -7.30 4.39
N GLN A 84 -1.97 -7.72 3.46
CA GLN A 84 -0.71 -8.39 3.76
C GLN A 84 0.49 -7.43 3.84
N CYS A 85 0.48 -6.36 3.06
CA CYS A 85 1.42 -5.27 3.25
C CYS A 85 1.08 -4.61 4.59
N ARG A 86 1.93 -4.82 5.60
CA ARG A 86 1.90 -4.06 6.86
C ARG A 86 2.29 -2.60 6.60
N LEU A 87 1.45 -1.88 5.89
CA LEU A 87 1.58 -0.45 5.60
C LEU A 87 1.39 0.42 6.86
N SER A 88 1.28 -0.20 8.03
CA SER A 88 1.33 0.48 9.32
C SER A 88 2.76 0.87 9.74
N ASP A 89 3.81 0.38 9.06
CA ASP A 89 5.19 0.79 9.34
C ASP A 89 5.55 2.07 8.57
N SER A 90 5.65 3.19 9.30
CA SER A 90 5.39 4.57 8.84
C SER A 90 6.17 5.10 7.63
N LYS A 91 7.36 4.55 7.33
CA LYS A 91 8.21 5.07 6.23
C LYS A 91 8.02 4.33 4.91
N ILE A 92 7.92 3.00 4.97
CA ILE A 92 7.67 2.18 3.78
C ILE A 92 6.25 2.41 3.30
N SER A 93 5.31 2.64 4.22
CA SER A 93 3.93 2.94 3.88
C SER A 93 3.79 4.17 2.99
N THR A 94 4.47 5.26 3.31
CA THR A 94 4.34 6.53 2.58
C THR A 94 4.75 6.40 1.12
N ILE A 95 5.87 5.74 0.83
CA ILE A 95 6.34 5.54 -0.55
C ILE A 95 5.39 4.60 -1.31
N VAL A 96 4.93 3.52 -0.67
CA VAL A 96 3.97 2.59 -1.29
C VAL A 96 2.64 3.29 -1.59
N TYR A 97 2.14 4.13 -0.68
CA TYR A 97 0.94 4.94 -0.90
C TYR A 97 1.13 5.93 -2.05
N GLN A 98 2.28 6.60 -2.14
CA GLN A 98 2.58 7.51 -3.26
C GLN A 98 2.60 6.76 -4.59
N LEU A 99 3.28 5.61 -4.67
CA LEU A 99 3.32 4.78 -5.87
C LEU A 99 1.93 4.28 -6.27
N LEU A 100 1.12 3.84 -5.31
CA LEU A 100 -0.25 3.42 -5.56
C LEU A 100 -1.12 4.59 -6.06
N HIS A 101 -0.94 5.79 -5.51
CA HIS A 101 -1.65 6.99 -5.94
C HIS A 101 -1.34 7.32 -7.41
N TYR A 102 -0.07 7.34 -7.79
CA TYR A 102 0.34 7.58 -9.18
C TYR A 102 -0.18 6.49 -10.13
N TYR A 103 -0.05 5.22 -9.73
CA TYR A 103 -0.54 4.10 -10.52
C TYR A 103 -2.05 4.18 -10.80
N ILE A 104 -2.85 4.59 -9.81
CA ILE A 104 -4.29 4.80 -9.97
C ILE A 104 -4.57 5.98 -10.92
N GLN A 105 -3.82 7.06 -10.84
CA GLN A 105 -4.00 8.23 -11.72
C GLN A 105 -3.67 7.91 -13.18
N GLU A 106 -2.63 7.11 -13.44
CA GLU A 106 -2.24 6.74 -14.80
C GLU A 106 -3.15 5.67 -15.42
N ASN A 107 -3.94 4.95 -14.62
CA ASN A 107 -4.81 3.88 -15.10
C ASN A 107 -6.26 4.01 -14.57
N PRO A 108 -7.07 4.91 -15.14
CA PRO A 108 -8.44 5.17 -14.69
C PRO A 108 -9.40 3.98 -14.88
N SER A 109 -9.00 2.93 -15.63
CA SER A 109 -9.77 1.70 -15.87
C SER A 109 -9.44 0.56 -14.87
N MET A 110 -8.83 0.87 -13.73
CA MET A 110 -8.54 -0.11 -12.69
C MET A 110 -9.80 -0.83 -12.19
N SER A 111 -9.69 -2.14 -11.95
CA SER A 111 -10.78 -2.95 -11.38
C SER A 111 -11.11 -2.61 -9.92
N PHE A 112 -10.21 -1.89 -9.24
CA PHE A 112 -10.35 -1.42 -7.87
C PHE A 112 -9.91 0.04 -7.81
N THR A 113 -10.86 0.91 -7.50
CA THR A 113 -10.65 2.36 -7.54
C THR A 113 -10.16 2.91 -6.19
N LEU A 114 -9.66 4.15 -6.19
CA LEU A 114 -9.37 4.89 -4.94
C LEU A 114 -10.64 5.05 -4.08
N GLU A 115 -11.80 5.10 -4.71
CA GLU A 115 -13.09 5.21 -4.03
C GLU A 115 -13.48 3.90 -3.34
N ASP A 116 -13.25 2.77 -4.01
CA ASP A 116 -13.42 1.43 -3.40
C ASP A 116 -12.47 1.25 -2.22
N PHE A 117 -11.23 1.71 -2.36
CA PHE A 117 -10.25 1.75 -1.28
C PHE A 117 -10.73 2.57 -0.08
N ASN A 118 -11.15 3.81 -0.33
CA ASN A 118 -11.62 4.72 0.72
C ASN A 118 -12.84 4.16 1.44
N ARG A 119 -13.75 3.52 0.72
CA ARG A 119 -14.96 2.92 1.30
C ARG A 119 -14.66 1.68 2.15
N GLU A 120 -13.75 0.83 1.72
CA GLU A 120 -13.57 -0.50 2.32
C GLU A 120 -12.45 -0.56 3.38
N GLU A 121 -11.38 0.22 3.22
CA GLU A 121 -10.15 0.04 4.01
C GLU A 121 -9.88 1.18 4.98
N ILE A 122 -10.16 2.44 4.62
CA ILE A 122 -9.95 3.59 5.53
C ILE A 122 -10.67 3.42 6.88
N PRO A 123 -11.94 2.98 6.95
CA PRO A 123 -12.60 2.76 8.24
C PRO A 123 -11.89 1.73 9.13
N LYS A 124 -11.30 0.69 8.53
CA LYS A 124 -10.55 -0.36 9.26
C LYS A 124 -9.23 0.17 9.79
N ILE A 125 -8.51 0.96 9.00
CA ILE A 125 -7.27 1.62 9.43
C ILE A 125 -7.59 2.55 10.61
N LEU A 126 -8.59 3.43 10.43
CA LEU A 126 -9.00 4.35 11.49
C LEU A 126 -9.37 3.56 12.75
N ALA A 127 -10.15 2.48 12.63
CA ALA A 127 -10.52 1.63 13.76
C ALA A 127 -9.31 0.98 14.47
N SER A 128 -8.20 0.73 13.77
CA SER A 128 -6.99 0.14 14.36
C SER A 128 -6.12 1.12 15.15
N LEU A 129 -6.31 2.44 14.95
CA LEU A 129 -5.57 3.49 15.66
C LEU A 129 -6.24 3.85 17.00
N SER A 130 -5.46 4.30 17.99
CA SER A 130 -5.98 4.90 19.23
C SER A 130 -6.69 6.22 18.96
N ALA A 131 -7.47 6.72 19.93
CA ALA A 131 -8.12 8.02 19.80
C ALA A 131 -7.09 9.16 19.64
N GLU A 132 -5.97 9.10 20.36
CA GLU A 132 -4.88 10.06 20.29
C GLU A 132 -4.21 10.05 18.92
N GLU A 133 -3.91 8.87 18.38
CA GLU A 133 -3.29 8.71 17.06
C GLU A 133 -4.19 9.24 15.94
N ARG A 134 -5.51 8.98 16.01
CA ARG A 134 -6.48 9.50 15.03
C ARG A 134 -6.56 11.03 15.01
N LEU A 135 -6.35 11.67 16.16
CA LEU A 135 -6.51 13.12 16.34
C LEU A 135 -5.16 13.88 16.32
N GLN A 136 -4.05 13.17 16.10
CA GLN A 136 -2.72 13.75 16.06
C GLN A 136 -2.63 14.79 14.93
N GLY A 137 -2.08 15.97 15.24
CA GLY A 137 -1.95 17.07 14.28
C GLY A 137 -3.20 17.93 14.09
N LEU A 138 -4.35 17.54 14.66
CA LEU A 138 -5.57 18.37 14.66
C LEU A 138 -5.61 19.29 15.89
N ALA A 139 -5.92 20.57 15.66
CA ALA A 139 -6.26 21.52 16.71
C ALA A 139 -7.60 21.16 17.38
N ALA A 140 -7.83 21.61 18.62
CA ALA A 140 -9.02 21.24 19.40
C ALA A 140 -10.33 21.60 18.68
N GLU A 141 -10.36 22.75 18.00
CA GLU A 141 -11.50 23.26 17.23
C GLU A 141 -11.79 22.40 16.00
N GLU A 142 -10.79 21.75 15.44
CA GLU A 142 -10.96 20.86 14.29
C GLU A 142 -11.49 19.49 14.70
N ARG A 143 -11.14 19.01 15.89
CA ARG A 143 -11.61 17.73 16.43
C ARG A 143 -13.11 17.68 16.67
N ILE A 144 -13.74 18.84 16.85
CA ILE A 144 -15.19 18.97 17.09
C ILE A 144 -16.00 19.26 15.81
N LYS A 145 -15.33 19.49 14.66
CA LYS A 145 -16.02 19.69 13.38
C LYS A 145 -16.73 18.40 12.97
N GLY A 146 -17.98 18.52 12.52
CA GLY A 146 -18.80 17.38 12.09
C GLY A 146 -19.67 16.77 13.19
N LEU A 147 -19.51 17.19 14.45
CA LEU A 147 -20.45 16.84 15.53
C LEU A 147 -21.76 17.61 15.39
N SER A 148 -22.87 16.92 15.67
CA SER A 148 -24.21 17.52 15.81
C SER A 148 -24.30 18.39 17.07
N LYS A 149 -25.36 19.22 17.16
CA LYS A 149 -25.59 20.06 18.35
C LYS A 149 -25.78 19.21 19.60
N GLU A 150 -26.48 18.09 19.46
CA GLU A 150 -26.76 17.13 20.53
C GLU A 150 -25.47 16.48 21.04
N GLU A 151 -24.55 16.12 20.13
CA GLU A 151 -23.23 15.57 20.48
C GLU A 151 -22.34 16.61 21.16
N LEU A 152 -22.36 17.87 20.68
CA LEU A 152 -21.62 18.97 21.31
C LEU A 152 -22.13 19.26 22.73
N GLN A 153 -23.44 19.20 22.97
CA GLN A 153 -24.02 19.37 24.29
C GLN A 153 -23.62 18.24 25.25
N LYS A 154 -23.63 16.98 24.78
CA LYS A 154 -23.13 15.85 25.58
C LYS A 154 -21.65 16.03 25.90
N LEU A 155 -20.83 16.45 24.94
CA LEU A 155 -19.41 16.70 25.14
C LEU A 155 -19.17 17.79 26.19
N GLN A 156 -19.93 18.90 26.16
CA GLN A 156 -19.86 19.94 27.18
C GLN A 156 -20.15 19.40 28.58
N GLN A 157 -21.16 18.55 28.73
CA GLN A 157 -21.50 17.91 30.02
C GLN A 157 -20.36 16.99 30.49
N THR A 158 -19.82 16.16 29.61
CA THR A 158 -18.68 15.27 29.93
C THR A 158 -17.43 16.05 30.34
N LEU A 159 -17.09 17.12 29.60
CA LEU A 159 -15.95 17.98 29.92
C LEU A 159 -16.14 18.70 31.25
N ALA A 160 -17.35 19.20 31.55
CA ALA A 160 -17.64 19.82 32.83
C ALA A 160 -17.36 18.85 33.99
N VAL A 161 -17.77 17.59 33.88
CA VAL A 161 -17.50 16.56 34.91
C VAL A 161 -16.01 16.25 35.04
N LEU A 162 -15.29 16.12 33.92
CA LEU A 162 -13.85 15.85 33.92
C LEU A 162 -13.02 17.01 34.51
N LEU A 163 -13.40 18.25 34.20
CA LEU A 163 -12.70 19.46 34.66
C LEU A 163 -13.07 19.89 36.09
N THR A 164 -14.15 19.35 36.66
CA THR A 164 -14.58 19.62 38.04
C THR A 164 -14.29 18.47 38.99
N SER A 165 -13.84 17.32 38.47
CA SER A 165 -13.31 16.25 39.31
C SER A 165 -11.99 16.72 39.92
N PRO A 166 -11.82 16.71 41.26
CA PRO A 166 -10.55 17.07 41.87
C PRO A 166 -9.49 16.07 41.40
N ASP A 167 -8.36 16.58 40.91
CA ASP A 167 -7.17 15.78 40.63
C ASP A 167 -6.90 14.88 41.84
N ASN A 168 -6.96 13.57 41.64
CA ASN A 168 -6.43 12.62 42.60
C ASN A 168 -4.90 12.66 42.49
N HIS A 169 -4.32 13.81 42.83
CA HIS A 169 -2.93 13.89 43.25
C HIS A 169 -2.83 13.20 44.61
N SER A 170 -2.67 11.88 44.57
CA SER A 170 -1.93 11.16 45.61
C SER A 170 -0.51 10.98 45.10
N GLY A 171 0.24 12.09 45.11
CA GLY A 171 1.66 12.01 45.43
C GLY A 171 1.79 11.88 46.95
N GLU A 172 2.82 11.15 47.38
CA GLU A 172 3.25 10.87 48.77
C GLU A 172 2.42 9.78 49.48
N HIS A 173 2.97 8.64 49.88
CA HIS A 173 4.32 8.29 50.35
C HIS A 173 4.80 6.91 49.87
#